data_AF-A0A9W5UUF0-F1
#
_entry.id   AF-A0A9W5UUF0-F1
#
_cell.length_a   1.000
_cell.length_b   1.000
_cell.length_c   1.000
_cell.angle_alpha   90.00
_cell.angle_beta   90.00
_cell.angle_gamma   90.00
#
_symmetry.space_group_name_H-M   'P 1'
#
loop_
_entity.id
_entity.type
_entity.pdbx_description
1 polymer ?
#
loop_
_entity_poly.entity_id
_entity_poly.type
_entity_poly.pdbx_seq_one_letter_code
_entity_poly.pdbx_strand_id
1 'polypeptide(L)'
;MDLPERPGIVSYLPSCSQPRASLFFHGSTGRIVLDYCARVPMSVDLSSPASRREALRIVDVGDPRPHHGMLREIFDRERAWRESPDDGESDEYEQIYVAAFLLFLIGDPADSCRLYSAKFRTGDMDLGFGFDAQAIFGAGRHETLRWLWENGYTDEYAHLSEWLMHAEDPKIEDWARHVRDYFYSPQGVLLLDEL
;
A
#
# COMPACT_ATOMS: atom_id res chain seq x y z
N MET A 1 -54.57 -7.13 47.03
CA MET A 1 -53.22 -7.69 46.83
C MET A 1 -52.94 -7.54 45.36
N ASP A 2 -52.09 -6.58 45.00
CA ASP A 2 -51.58 -6.43 43.64
C ASP A 2 -50.13 -5.97 43.77
N LEU A 3 -49.23 -6.74 43.16
CA LEU A 3 -47.79 -6.48 43.09
C LEU A 3 -47.52 -5.50 41.93
N PRO A 4 -46.57 -4.55 42.05
CA PRO A 4 -46.23 -3.69 40.94
C PRO A 4 -45.34 -4.41 39.91
N GLU A 5 -45.68 -4.19 38.64
CA GLU A 5 -44.95 -4.67 37.46
C GLU A 5 -43.53 -4.10 37.37
N ARG A 6 -42.58 -4.92 36.90
CA ARG A 6 -41.20 -4.53 36.62
C ARG A 6 -41.10 -3.80 35.27
N PRO A 7 -40.32 -2.73 35.14
CA PRO A 7 -40.04 -2.14 33.84
C PRO A 7 -39.09 -3.03 33.02
N GLY A 8 -39.49 -3.34 31.79
CA GLY A 8 -38.69 -4.06 30.81
C GLY A 8 -37.47 -3.26 30.36
N ILE A 9 -36.35 -3.94 30.20
CA ILE A 9 -35.13 -3.39 29.59
C ILE A 9 -35.37 -3.34 28.08
N VAL A 10 -35.58 -2.13 27.55
CA VAL A 10 -35.50 -1.86 26.11
C VAL A 10 -34.02 -1.69 25.76
N SER A 11 -33.44 -2.69 25.09
CA SER A 11 -32.10 -2.61 24.53
C SER A 11 -32.12 -1.75 23.26
N TYR A 12 -31.85 -0.45 23.43
CA TYR A 12 -31.47 0.42 22.32
C TYR A 12 -30.03 0.09 21.90
N LEU A 13 -29.87 -0.39 20.67
CA LEU A 13 -28.58 -0.39 19.98
C LEU A 13 -28.04 1.05 19.96
N PRO A 14 -26.80 1.31 20.42
CA PRO A 14 -26.24 2.65 20.29
C PRO A 14 -25.90 2.90 18.82
N SER A 15 -26.68 3.78 18.19
CA SER A 15 -26.27 4.51 17.00
C SER A 15 -24.96 5.23 17.33
N CYS A 16 -23.86 4.79 16.71
CA CYS A 16 -22.54 5.37 16.91
C CYS A 16 -22.47 6.67 16.09
N SER A 17 -23.09 7.72 16.63
CA SER A 17 -22.93 9.09 16.16
C SER A 17 -22.10 9.85 17.20
N GLN A 18 -20.92 10.29 16.77
CA GLN A 18 -19.92 11.16 17.42
C GLN A 18 -18.82 10.51 18.27
N PRO A 19 -17.55 10.94 18.07
CA PRO A 19 -16.43 10.51 18.90
C PRO A 19 -16.57 11.10 20.32
N ARG A 20 -16.43 10.24 21.33
CA ARG A 20 -16.23 10.68 22.72
C ARG A 20 -14.74 10.80 23.00
N ALA A 21 -14.27 12.02 23.20
CA ALA A 21 -12.97 12.26 23.81
C ALA A 21 -13.08 11.94 25.32
N SER A 22 -12.42 10.88 25.76
CA SER A 22 -12.27 10.58 27.19
C SER A 22 -10.95 11.16 27.67
N LEU A 23 -11.02 12.27 28.41
CA LEU A 23 -9.89 12.87 29.11
C LEU A 23 -9.65 12.11 30.41
N PHE A 24 -8.58 11.31 30.48
CA PHE A 24 -8.07 10.78 31.74
C PHE A 24 -6.98 11.71 32.27
N PHE A 25 -7.23 12.32 33.44
CA PHE A 25 -6.22 13.06 34.18
C PHE A 25 -5.70 12.20 35.33
N HIS A 26 -4.47 11.72 35.22
CA HIS A 26 -3.67 11.26 36.35
C HIS A 26 -2.19 11.57 36.11
N GLY A 27 -1.64 12.53 36.86
CA GLY A 27 -0.20 12.79 36.94
C GLY A 27 0.40 13.49 35.72
N SER A 28 1.39 14.35 35.95
CA SER A 28 1.99 15.22 34.95
C SER A 28 2.77 14.45 33.87
N THR A 29 2.15 14.20 32.73
CA THR A 29 2.73 14.13 31.37
C THR A 29 1.62 13.68 30.42
N GLY A 30 0.89 14.66 29.87
CA GLY A 30 -0.20 14.40 28.92
C GLY A 30 0.35 13.86 27.59
N ARG A 31 0.31 12.53 27.42
CA ARG A 31 0.47 11.87 26.12
C ARG A 31 -0.93 11.75 25.51
N ILE A 32 -1.16 12.47 24.40
CA ILE A 32 -2.35 12.25 23.59
C ILE A 32 -2.13 10.92 22.86
N VAL A 33 -2.79 9.86 23.31
CA VAL A 33 -2.91 8.62 22.54
C VAL A 33 -4.16 8.80 21.69
N LEU A 34 -3.98 9.14 20.42
CA LEU A 34 -5.04 9.00 19.42
C LEU A 34 -5.24 7.50 19.22
N ASP A 35 -6.20 6.92 19.93
CA ASP A 35 -6.66 5.57 19.69
C ASP A 35 -7.50 5.60 18.41
N TYR A 36 -6.82 5.50 17.27
CA TYR A 36 -7.48 5.24 15.99
C TYR A 36 -8.13 3.88 16.14
N CYS A 37 -9.47 3.84 16.28
CA CYS A 37 -10.21 2.62 16.01
C CYS A 37 -9.94 2.26 14.55
N ALA A 38 -8.89 1.46 14.32
CA ALA A 38 -8.65 0.80 13.06
C ALA A 38 -9.92 -0.02 12.79
N ARG A 39 -10.73 0.44 11.84
CA ARG A 39 -11.74 -0.42 11.23
C ARG A 39 -10.98 -1.68 10.81
N VAL A 40 -11.38 -2.82 11.35
CA VAL A 40 -10.92 -4.11 10.83
C VAL A 40 -11.22 -4.08 9.33
N PRO A 41 -10.22 -4.11 8.45
CA PRO A 41 -10.48 -4.08 7.02
C PRO A 41 -11.38 -5.27 6.71
N MET A 42 -12.51 -5.02 6.02
CA MET A 42 -13.32 -6.10 5.48
C MET A 42 -12.40 -7.00 4.65
N SER A 43 -12.54 -8.32 4.75
CA SER A 43 -11.75 -9.23 3.92
C SER A 43 -12.09 -8.96 2.45
N VAL A 44 -11.16 -8.35 1.73
CA VAL A 44 -11.28 -8.10 0.29
C VAL A 44 -10.84 -9.36 -0.46
N ASP A 45 -11.59 -9.75 -1.48
CA ASP A 45 -11.17 -10.84 -2.37
C ASP A 45 -10.04 -10.36 -3.28
N LEU A 46 -8.93 -11.10 -3.30
CA LEU A 46 -7.75 -10.82 -4.14
C LEU A 46 -7.43 -12.00 -5.09
N SER A 47 -8.33 -12.97 -5.19
CA SER A 47 -8.09 -14.23 -5.89
C SER A 47 -7.96 -14.08 -7.41
N SER A 48 -8.67 -13.11 -8.01
CA SER A 48 -8.63 -12.82 -9.44
C SER A 48 -8.00 -11.45 -9.73
N PRO A 49 -7.41 -11.23 -10.92
CA PRO A 49 -6.98 -9.89 -11.35
C PRO A 49 -8.11 -8.86 -11.26
N ALA A 50 -9.32 -9.21 -11.71
CA ALA A 50 -10.48 -8.31 -11.59
C ALA A 50 -10.80 -7.92 -10.14
N SER A 51 -10.73 -8.88 -9.20
CA SER A 51 -10.96 -8.59 -7.78
C SER A 51 -9.86 -7.69 -7.19
N ARG A 52 -8.60 -7.87 -7.61
CA ARG A 52 -7.48 -7.01 -7.20
C ARG A 52 -7.60 -5.59 -7.75
N ARG A 53 -8.09 -5.43 -9.00
CA ARG A 53 -8.39 -4.12 -9.59
C ARG A 53 -9.43 -3.38 -8.75
N GLU A 54 -10.50 -4.05 -8.35
CA GLU A 54 -11.52 -3.44 -7.50
C GLU A 54 -10.99 -3.11 -6.10
N ALA A 55 -10.12 -3.96 -5.55
CA ALA A 55 -9.42 -3.68 -4.30
C ALA A 55 -8.52 -2.43 -4.38
N LEU A 56 -7.93 -2.13 -5.54
CA LEU A 56 -7.15 -0.90 -5.73
C LEU A 56 -8.04 0.36 -5.73
N ARG A 57 -9.29 0.27 -6.20
CA ARG A 57 -10.22 1.42 -6.25
C ARG A 57 -10.65 1.94 -4.88
N ILE A 58 -10.58 1.12 -3.84
CA ILE A 58 -10.92 1.55 -2.46
C ILE A 58 -9.76 2.27 -1.75
N VAL A 59 -8.55 2.28 -2.34
CA VAL A 59 -7.37 2.89 -1.72
C VAL A 59 -7.35 4.38 -2.02
N ASP A 60 -7.34 5.20 -0.96
CA ASP A 60 -7.09 6.62 -1.08
C ASP A 60 -5.62 6.87 -1.42
N VAL A 61 -5.34 7.38 -2.62
CA VAL A 61 -3.99 7.74 -3.06
C VAL A 61 -3.36 8.84 -2.19
N GLY A 62 -4.16 9.64 -1.48
CA GLY A 62 -3.68 10.64 -0.52
C GLY A 62 -3.18 10.06 0.80
N ASP A 63 -3.65 8.86 1.19
CA ASP A 63 -3.19 8.15 2.39
C ASP A 63 -3.33 6.62 2.22
N PRO A 64 -2.43 5.95 1.48
CA PRO A 64 -2.52 4.52 1.20
C PRO A 64 -2.16 3.62 2.39
N ARG A 65 -1.56 4.17 3.45
CA ARG A 65 -1.04 3.41 4.62
C ARG A 65 -2.02 2.45 5.28
N PRO A 66 -3.34 2.76 5.42
CA PRO A 66 -4.29 1.82 6.00
C PRO A 66 -4.40 0.49 5.23
N HIS A 67 -4.03 0.49 3.95
CA HIS A 67 -4.13 -0.66 3.05
C HIS A 67 -2.77 -1.33 2.76
N HIS A 68 -1.70 -0.98 3.49
CA HIS A 68 -0.33 -1.43 3.20
C HIS A 68 -0.20 -2.95 3.04
N GLY A 69 -0.79 -3.73 3.95
CA GLY A 69 -0.75 -5.19 3.87
C GLY A 69 -1.46 -5.74 2.62
N MET A 70 -2.60 -5.16 2.26
CA MET A 70 -3.35 -5.52 1.05
C MET A 70 -2.55 -5.17 -0.21
N LEU A 71 -1.89 -4.01 -0.26
CA LEU A 71 -1.07 -3.57 -1.38
C LEU A 71 0.13 -4.50 -1.62
N ARG A 72 0.79 -4.95 -0.55
CA ARG A 72 1.85 -5.98 -0.64
C ARG A 72 1.32 -7.27 -1.24
N GLU A 73 0.15 -7.73 -0.78
CA GLU A 73 -0.45 -8.96 -1.30
C GLU A 73 -0.87 -8.82 -2.77
N ILE A 74 -1.45 -7.69 -3.17
CA ILE A 74 -1.78 -7.41 -4.57
C ILE A 74 -0.52 -7.45 -5.42
N PHE A 75 0.55 -6.76 -5.01
CA PHE A 75 1.81 -6.75 -5.74
C PHE A 75 2.39 -8.16 -5.92
N ASP A 76 2.44 -8.94 -4.84
CA ASP A 76 3.00 -10.30 -4.86
C ASP A 76 2.16 -11.23 -5.78
N ARG A 77 0.82 -11.09 -5.79
CA ARG A 77 -0.09 -11.86 -6.65
C ARG A 77 -0.02 -11.46 -8.12
N GLU A 78 0.02 -10.16 -8.42
CA GLU A 78 0.14 -9.65 -9.79
C GLU A 78 1.45 -10.07 -10.43
N ARG A 79 2.56 -10.02 -9.67
CA ARG A 79 3.84 -10.53 -10.14
C ARG A 79 3.78 -12.01 -10.46
N ALA A 80 3.26 -12.83 -9.54
CA ALA A 80 3.16 -14.28 -9.73
C ALA A 80 2.27 -14.64 -10.93
N TRP A 81 1.20 -13.87 -11.16
CA TRP A 81 0.32 -14.05 -12.30
C TRP A 81 1.05 -13.76 -13.63
N ARG A 82 1.84 -12.68 -13.70
CA ARG A 82 2.65 -12.35 -14.89
C ARG A 82 3.76 -13.33 -15.21
N GLU A 83 4.38 -13.89 -14.18
CA GLU A 83 5.44 -14.89 -14.33
C GLU A 83 4.87 -16.31 -14.58
N SER A 84 3.54 -16.47 -14.62
CA SER A 84 2.86 -17.73 -14.93
C SER A 84 2.90 -18.04 -16.44
N PRO A 85 3.07 -19.31 -16.84
CA PRO A 85 3.03 -19.73 -18.25
C PRO A 85 1.61 -19.74 -18.85
N ASP A 86 0.56 -19.53 -18.06
CA ASP A 86 -0.78 -19.32 -18.59
C ASP A 86 -0.87 -17.89 -19.13
N ASP A 87 -0.69 -17.77 -20.45
CA ASP A 87 -0.84 -16.53 -21.22
C ASP A 87 -2.19 -15.88 -20.94
N GLY A 88 -2.22 -14.98 -19.97
CA GLY A 88 -3.30 -14.03 -19.80
C GLY A 88 -3.07 -12.89 -20.78
N GLU A 89 -3.56 -13.03 -22.01
CA GLU A 89 -3.85 -11.90 -22.92
C GLU A 89 -4.92 -11.00 -22.29
N SER A 90 -4.56 -10.32 -21.20
CA SER A 90 -5.47 -9.49 -20.45
C SER A 90 -4.82 -8.14 -20.23
N ASP A 91 -5.55 -7.07 -20.55
CA ASP A 91 -5.20 -5.66 -20.34
C ASP A 91 -5.06 -5.29 -18.84
N GLU A 92 -4.88 -6.29 -17.97
CA GLU A 92 -4.71 -6.23 -16.53
C GLU A 92 -3.29 -5.86 -16.09
N TYR A 93 -2.41 -5.56 -17.06
CA TYR A 93 -0.99 -5.23 -16.88
C TYR A 93 -0.74 -4.11 -15.86
N GLU A 94 -1.62 -3.14 -15.76
CA GLU A 94 -1.35 -1.90 -15.04
C GLU A 94 -1.39 -2.02 -13.51
N GLN A 95 -2.05 -3.06 -12.98
CA GLN A 95 -2.31 -3.20 -11.55
C GLN A 95 -1.04 -3.31 -10.70
N ILE A 96 -0.01 -4.00 -11.20
CA ILE A 96 1.27 -4.14 -10.49
C ILE A 96 1.99 -2.79 -10.35
N TYR A 97 1.88 -1.91 -11.36
CA TYR A 97 2.48 -0.59 -11.34
C TYR A 97 1.72 0.35 -10.41
N VAL A 98 0.38 0.25 -10.36
CA VAL A 98 -0.44 0.97 -9.38
C VAL A 98 -0.08 0.54 -7.96
N ALA A 99 0.02 -0.77 -7.69
CA ALA A 99 0.40 -1.27 -6.38
C ALA A 99 1.81 -0.79 -5.98
N ALA A 100 2.78 -0.86 -6.89
CA ALA A 100 4.14 -0.37 -6.65
C ALA A 100 4.16 1.14 -6.35
N PHE A 101 3.38 1.94 -7.08
CA PHE A 101 3.27 3.38 -6.82
C PHE A 101 2.69 3.68 -5.44
N LEU A 102 1.65 2.95 -5.03
CA LEU A 102 1.06 3.14 -3.70
C LEU A 102 2.02 2.69 -2.58
N LEU A 103 2.78 1.60 -2.78
CA LEU A 103 3.86 1.20 -1.86
C LEU A 103 4.97 2.24 -1.79
N PHE A 104 5.33 2.83 -2.93
CA PHE A 104 6.26 3.95 -3.00
C PHE A 104 5.77 5.14 -2.14
N LEU A 105 4.48 5.51 -2.25
CA LEU A 105 3.89 6.61 -1.45
C LEU A 105 3.87 6.31 0.05
N ILE A 106 3.78 5.04 0.44
CA ILE A 106 3.90 4.61 1.84
C ILE A 106 5.34 4.81 2.34
N GLY A 107 6.32 4.53 1.50
CA GLY A 107 7.73 4.75 1.79
C GLY A 107 8.30 3.83 2.87
N ASP A 108 7.79 2.60 3.02
CA ASP A 108 8.40 1.61 3.91
C ASP A 108 9.62 0.99 3.20
N PRO A 109 10.85 1.13 3.76
CA PRO A 109 12.04 0.58 3.12
C PRO A 109 11.99 -0.95 2.95
N ALA A 110 11.17 -1.68 3.72
CA ALA A 110 11.01 -3.13 3.56
C ALA A 110 10.31 -3.52 2.23
N ASP A 111 9.61 -2.59 1.58
CA ASP A 111 9.02 -2.82 0.25
C ASP A 111 10.05 -2.82 -0.87
N SER A 112 11.21 -2.20 -0.64
CA SER A 112 12.29 -2.09 -1.62
C SER A 112 12.75 -3.47 -2.11
N CYS A 113 12.71 -4.50 -1.25
CA CYS A 113 13.07 -5.87 -1.65
C CYS A 113 12.09 -6.47 -2.66
N ARG A 114 10.78 -6.17 -2.54
CA ARG A 114 9.77 -6.63 -3.49
C ARG A 114 9.99 -6.01 -4.86
N LEU A 115 10.20 -4.69 -4.88
CA LEU A 115 10.41 -3.93 -6.11
C LEU A 115 11.75 -4.24 -6.76
N TYR A 116 12.82 -4.40 -5.96
CA TYR A 116 14.12 -4.88 -6.44
C TYR A 116 13.98 -6.22 -7.16
N SER A 117 13.27 -7.17 -6.54
CA SER A 117 13.09 -8.49 -7.10
C SER A 117 12.26 -8.46 -8.39
N ALA A 118 11.26 -7.58 -8.50
CA ALA A 118 10.51 -7.39 -9.74
C ALA A 118 11.33 -6.72 -10.85
N LYS A 119 12.30 -5.87 -10.52
CA LYS A 119 13.20 -5.22 -11.51
C LYS A 119 14.33 -6.14 -11.96
N PHE A 120 15.00 -6.82 -11.04
CA PHE A 120 16.28 -7.50 -11.30
C PHE A 120 16.21 -9.03 -11.23
N ARG A 121 15.11 -9.60 -10.74
CA ARG A 121 14.94 -11.05 -10.54
C ARG A 121 13.63 -11.55 -11.15
N THR A 122 13.31 -11.08 -12.35
CA THR A 122 12.11 -11.49 -13.09
C THR A 122 12.49 -12.03 -14.47
N GLY A 123 11.64 -12.91 -15.02
CA GLY A 123 11.66 -13.30 -16.43
C GLY A 123 10.78 -12.42 -17.32
N ASP A 124 9.95 -11.56 -16.73
CA ASP A 124 9.07 -10.63 -17.42
C ASP A 124 9.87 -9.36 -17.79
N MET A 125 10.06 -9.15 -19.10
CA MET A 125 10.82 -8.03 -19.63
C MET A 125 10.17 -6.68 -19.29
N ASP A 126 8.85 -6.59 -19.27
CA ASP A 126 8.10 -5.36 -18.99
C ASP A 126 8.23 -4.96 -17.52
N LEU A 127 8.30 -5.91 -16.58
CA LEU A 127 8.63 -5.62 -15.20
C LEU A 127 10.08 -5.14 -15.06
N GLY A 128 11.01 -5.80 -15.76
CA GLY A 128 12.42 -5.43 -15.79
C GLY A 128 12.68 -4.04 -16.38
N PHE A 129 11.85 -3.56 -17.31
CA PHE A 129 11.95 -2.19 -17.83
C PHE A 129 11.09 -1.19 -17.04
N GLY A 130 9.88 -1.57 -16.63
CA GLY A 130 8.89 -0.65 -16.07
C GLY A 130 9.16 -0.19 -14.63
N PHE A 131 9.98 -0.91 -13.86
CA PHE A 131 10.37 -0.48 -12.51
C PHE A 131 11.75 0.18 -12.50
N ASP A 132 11.84 1.48 -12.26
CA ASP A 132 13.13 2.17 -12.11
C ASP A 132 13.43 2.55 -10.66
N ALA A 133 14.56 3.22 -10.44
CA ALA A 133 15.09 3.55 -9.12
C ALA A 133 14.04 4.30 -8.28
N GLN A 134 13.25 5.15 -8.93
CA GLN A 134 12.15 5.88 -8.31
C GLN A 134 11.18 4.97 -7.56
N ALA A 135 10.83 3.81 -8.14
CA ALA A 135 9.92 2.87 -7.50
C ALA A 135 10.56 2.21 -6.27
N ILE A 136 11.82 1.79 -6.39
CA ILE A 136 12.55 1.05 -5.33
C ILE A 136 12.80 1.94 -4.09
N PHE A 137 13.03 3.24 -4.28
CA PHE A 137 13.46 4.15 -3.22
C PHE A 137 12.32 4.99 -2.61
N GLY A 138 11.16 4.40 -2.35
CA GLY A 138 10.02 5.10 -1.72
C GLY A 138 10.31 5.74 -0.36
N ALA A 139 11.14 5.08 0.46
CA ALA A 139 11.63 5.65 1.73
C ALA A 139 12.72 6.73 1.54
N GLY A 140 13.15 6.95 0.30
CA GLY A 140 14.35 7.69 -0.04
C GLY A 140 15.61 6.81 0.00
N ARG A 141 16.59 7.14 -0.84
CA ARG A 141 17.82 6.34 -1.04
C ARG A 141 18.55 6.00 0.24
N HIS A 142 18.81 7.00 1.07
CA HIS A 142 19.65 6.82 2.25
C HIS A 142 18.96 5.91 3.27
N GLU A 143 17.65 6.04 3.45
CA GLU A 143 16.87 5.21 4.36
C GLU A 143 16.74 3.78 3.84
N THR A 144 16.39 3.60 2.56
CA THR A 144 16.34 2.27 1.92
C THR A 144 17.69 1.56 2.00
N LEU A 145 18.79 2.20 1.60
CA LEU A 145 20.12 1.57 1.61
C LEU A 145 20.58 1.21 3.02
N ARG A 146 20.33 2.10 4.00
CA ARG A 146 20.63 1.81 5.41
C ARG A 146 19.84 0.60 5.89
N TRP A 147 18.54 0.57 5.62
CA TRP A 147 17.66 -0.54 6.03
C TRP A 147 18.10 -1.87 5.41
N LEU A 148 18.43 -1.89 4.12
CA LEU A 148 18.92 -3.09 3.43
C LEU A 148 20.19 -3.64 4.09
N TRP A 149 21.15 -2.75 4.38
CA TRP A 149 22.40 -3.10 5.06
C TRP A 149 22.13 -3.67 6.47
N GLU A 150 21.32 -2.96 7.27
CA GLU A 150 21.03 -3.34 8.65
C GLU A 150 20.22 -4.65 8.78
N ASN A 151 19.45 -5.01 7.75
CA ASN A 151 18.60 -6.21 7.74
C ASN A 151 19.22 -7.39 6.96
N GLY A 152 20.48 -7.30 6.55
CA GLY A 152 21.22 -8.41 5.94
C GLY A 152 21.00 -8.62 4.44
N TYR A 153 20.41 -7.66 3.74
CA TYR A 153 20.26 -7.67 2.28
C TYR A 153 21.51 -7.11 1.59
N THR A 154 22.67 -7.73 1.85
CA THR A 154 23.98 -7.21 1.43
C THR A 154 24.16 -7.20 -0.08
N ASP A 155 23.59 -8.18 -0.79
CA ASP A 155 23.70 -8.29 -2.25
C ASP A 155 22.84 -7.22 -2.93
N GLU A 156 21.59 -7.06 -2.46
CA GLU A 156 20.69 -6.00 -2.93
C GLU A 156 21.28 -4.61 -2.64
N TYR A 157 21.84 -4.41 -1.45
CA TYR A 157 22.53 -3.18 -1.08
C TYR A 157 23.70 -2.87 -2.04
N ALA A 158 24.58 -3.85 -2.28
CA ALA A 158 25.75 -3.66 -3.12
C ALA A 158 25.35 -3.35 -4.56
N HIS A 159 24.41 -4.12 -5.12
CA HIS A 159 23.97 -3.93 -6.49
C HIS A 159 23.23 -2.59 -6.68
N LEU A 160 22.34 -2.22 -5.77
CA LEU A 160 21.66 -0.92 -5.83
C LEU A 160 22.63 0.26 -5.66
N SER A 161 23.64 0.11 -4.81
CA SER A 161 24.68 1.14 -4.62
C SER A 161 25.48 1.35 -5.91
N GLU A 162 25.89 0.28 -6.58
CA GLU A 162 26.59 0.35 -7.87
C GLU A 162 25.68 0.91 -8.97
N TRP A 163 24.45 0.42 -9.06
CA TRP A 163 23.49 0.88 -10.06
C TRP A 163 23.22 2.37 -9.98
N LEU A 164 23.11 2.92 -8.76
CA LEU A 164 22.95 4.36 -8.52
C LEU A 164 24.17 5.20 -8.92
N MET A 165 25.37 4.63 -9.09
CA MET A 165 26.53 5.37 -9.61
C MET A 165 26.41 5.68 -11.10
N HIS A 166 25.59 4.91 -11.81
CA HIS A 166 25.42 5.00 -13.26
C HIS A 166 24.05 5.53 -13.67
N ALA A 167 23.07 5.49 -12.77
CA ALA A 167 21.77 6.09 -12.96
C ALA A 167 21.84 7.61 -12.72
N GLU A 168 21.25 8.40 -13.62
CA GLU A 168 20.94 9.80 -13.33
C GLU A 168 20.07 9.86 -12.07
N ASP A 169 20.17 10.94 -11.29
CA ASP A 169 19.41 11.07 -10.07
C ASP A 169 17.90 11.06 -10.39
N PRO A 170 17.14 9.98 -10.09
CA PRO A 170 15.70 10.00 -10.12
C PRO A 170 15.16 11.27 -9.49
N LYS A 171 14.55 12.14 -10.30
CA LYS A 171 13.63 13.15 -9.80
C LYS A 171 12.37 12.42 -9.35
N ILE A 172 12.46 11.88 -8.14
CA ILE A 172 11.43 11.05 -7.51
C ILE A 172 10.08 11.76 -7.56
N GLU A 173 10.07 13.08 -7.37
CA GLU A 173 8.87 13.91 -7.39
C GLU A 173 8.25 14.03 -8.79
N ASP A 174 9.08 14.10 -9.84
CA ASP A 174 8.59 14.20 -11.22
C ASP A 174 8.00 12.86 -11.68
N TRP A 175 8.63 11.75 -11.30
CA TRP A 175 8.09 10.41 -11.54
C TRP A 175 6.80 10.18 -10.76
N ALA A 176 6.76 10.51 -9.46
CA ALA A 176 5.57 10.35 -8.65
C ALA A 176 4.39 11.18 -9.19
N ARG A 177 4.66 12.40 -9.68
CA ARG A 177 3.66 13.23 -10.38
C ARG A 177 3.19 12.57 -11.67
N HIS A 178 4.11 12.12 -12.51
CA HIS A 178 3.77 11.45 -13.77
C HIS A 178 2.90 10.21 -13.55
N VAL A 179 3.29 9.32 -12.63
CA VAL A 179 2.55 8.09 -12.33
C VAL A 179 1.20 8.39 -11.68
N ARG A 180 1.12 9.41 -10.81
CA ARG A 180 -0.16 9.90 -10.27
C ARG A 180 -1.08 10.36 -11.39
N ASP A 181 -0.60 11.21 -12.28
CA ASP A 181 -1.40 11.80 -13.36
C ASP A 181 -1.80 10.76 -14.41
N TYR A 182 -1.01 9.68 -14.56
CA TYR A 182 -1.32 8.56 -15.44
C TYR A 182 -2.46 7.70 -14.89
N PHE A 183 -2.38 7.29 -13.61
CA PHE A 183 -3.34 6.35 -13.02
C PHE A 183 -4.53 7.01 -12.31
N TYR A 184 -4.46 8.28 -11.95
CA TYR A 184 -5.49 8.93 -11.13
C TYR A 184 -5.99 10.21 -11.76
N SER A 185 -7.30 10.42 -11.68
CA SER A 185 -7.91 11.72 -11.92
C SER A 185 -7.37 12.78 -10.95
N PRO A 186 -7.54 14.08 -11.24
CA PRO A 186 -7.19 15.15 -10.30
C PRO A 186 -7.89 15.01 -8.93
N GLN A 187 -9.03 14.33 -8.87
CA GLN A 187 -9.79 14.06 -7.65
C GLN A 187 -9.30 12.82 -6.88
N GLY A 188 -8.29 12.11 -7.38
CA GLY A 188 -7.75 10.90 -6.74
C GLY A 188 -8.53 9.63 -7.04
N VAL A 189 -9.44 9.63 -8.03
CA VAL A 189 -10.12 8.42 -8.51
C VAL A 189 -9.20 7.66 -9.46
N LEU A 190 -9.02 6.35 -9.22
CA LEU A 190 -8.24 5.44 -10.06
C LEU A 190 -8.88 5.27 -11.44
N LEU A 191 -8.10 5.50 -12.49
CA LEU A 191 -8.47 5.47 -13.91
C LEU A 191 -7.94 4.20 -14.60
N LEU A 192 -8.29 3.03 -14.06
CA LEU A 192 -8.10 1.77 -14.78
C LEU A 192 -9.40 1.47 -15.54
N ASP A 193 -9.28 1.27 -16.85
CA ASP A 193 -10.42 0.98 -17.73
C ASP A 193 -11.30 -0.17 -17.19
N GLU A 194 -12.60 -0.06 -17.45
CA GLU A 194 -13.54 -1.17 -17.26
C GLU A 194 -13.38 -2.16 -18.42
N LEU A 195 -13.35 -3.46 -18.10
CA LEU A 195 -13.34 -4.55 -19.08
C LEU A 195 -14.67 -4.61 -19.86
#